data_AF-A0A645G070-F1
#
_entry.id   AF-A0A645G070-F1
#
_cell.length_a   1.000
_cell.length_b   1.000
_cell.length_c   1.000
_cell.angle_alpha   90.00
_cell.angle_beta   90.00
_cell.angle_gamma   90.00
#
_symmetry.space_group_name_H-M   'P 1'
#
loop_
_entity.id
_entity.type
_entity.pdbx_description
1 polymer ?
#
loop_
_entity_poly.entity_id
_entity_poly.type
_entity_poly.pdbx_seq_one_letter_code
_entity_poly.pdbx_strand_id
1 'polypeptide(L)'
;MVEEGGVLSIGWFFRDEAWERAHVSMLGKGGLIKLSSGQFSIAAESNSAEDNSTGLIEWINRNGELLKHFELKQSLGKLVYFTGEINLQVDVSDKNDWFDLHCIACFDDIRIPFAQLKEHILNGRREYVLPDGRIAVLPSVWFSRFDEMFRFGKVSSNSIRLQNTHFRVKELAENGSFSEVKTGERLLSVDLPPSLNATLRPYQENGFRWLAYLQENGFGGCLADDMRLGKTLQTITLLLYLYVDKSETDGGSML
;
A
#
# COMPACT_ATOMS: atom_id res chain seq x y z
N MET A 1 -12.71 45.29 -19.58
CA MET A 1 -13.96 45.67 -20.25
C MET A 1 -14.80 44.42 -20.32
N VAL A 2 -15.98 44.43 -19.72
CA VAL A 2 -16.93 43.32 -19.79
C VAL A 2 -18.14 43.86 -20.55
N GLU A 3 -18.51 43.17 -21.62
CA GLU A 3 -19.64 43.54 -22.48
C GLU A 3 -20.87 42.76 -22.01
N GLU A 4 -21.72 43.40 -21.20
CA GLU A 4 -23.05 42.89 -20.87
C GLU A 4 -24.08 43.82 -21.50
N GLY A 5 -24.92 43.28 -22.40
CA GLY A 5 -26.07 43.99 -22.94
C GLY A 5 -25.79 45.19 -23.85
N GLY A 6 -24.61 45.27 -24.48
CA GLY A 6 -24.27 46.32 -25.46
C GLY A 6 -23.83 47.66 -24.86
N VAL A 7 -23.54 47.71 -23.56
CA VAL A 7 -22.94 48.89 -22.90
C VAL A 7 -21.58 48.50 -22.33
N LEU A 8 -20.52 49.16 -22.82
CA LEU A 8 -19.15 48.96 -22.34
C LEU A 8 -19.01 49.51 -20.91
N SER A 9 -18.86 48.61 -19.94
CA SER A 9 -18.57 48.97 -18.55
C SER A 9 -17.08 48.74 -18.23
N ILE A 10 -16.48 49.72 -17.55
CA ILE A 10 -15.13 49.62 -16.99
C ILE A 10 -15.27 49.15 -15.55
N GLY A 11 -15.05 47.85 -15.32
CA GLY A 11 -14.97 47.27 -13.99
C GLY A 11 -13.57 47.45 -13.39
N TRP A 12 -13.50 47.88 -12.14
CA TRP A 12 -12.27 47.90 -11.34
C TRP A 12 -12.24 46.64 -10.48
N PHE A 13 -11.19 45.85 -10.59
CA PHE A 13 -10.97 44.69 -9.73
C PHE A 13 -10.10 45.13 -8.55
N PHE A 14 -10.63 45.05 -7.35
CA PHE A 14 -9.87 45.31 -6.13
C PHE A 14 -9.30 43.99 -5.61
N ARG A 15 -8.01 44.01 -5.30
CA ARG A 15 -7.31 42.85 -4.73
C ARG A 15 -7.82 42.62 -3.31
N ASP A 16 -8.35 41.44 -3.03
CA ASP A 16 -8.69 41.03 -1.68
C ASP A 16 -7.50 40.30 -1.03
N GLU A 17 -6.72 41.06 -0.26
CA GLU A 17 -5.53 40.51 0.41
C GLU A 17 -5.86 39.51 1.53
N ALA A 18 -7.02 39.62 2.16
CA ALA A 18 -7.42 38.73 3.25
C ALA A 18 -7.80 37.37 2.67
N TRP A 19 -8.57 37.38 1.58
CA TRP A 19 -8.91 36.19 0.81
C TRP A 19 -7.65 35.50 0.25
N GLU A 20 -6.73 36.24 -0.37
CA GLU A 20 -5.48 35.67 -0.90
C GLU A 20 -4.62 35.03 0.20
N ARG A 21 -4.45 35.72 1.34
CA ARG A 21 -3.67 35.18 2.47
C ARG A 21 -4.28 33.91 3.03
N ALA A 22 -5.61 33.82 3.09
CA ALA A 22 -6.30 32.60 3.52
C ALA A 22 -5.99 31.42 2.57
N HIS A 23 -6.09 31.63 1.25
CA HIS A 23 -5.82 30.59 0.25
C HIS A 23 -4.35 30.17 0.19
N VAL A 24 -3.43 31.13 0.31
CA VAL A 24 -1.98 30.85 0.42
C VAL A 24 -1.68 30.03 1.69
N SER A 25 -2.35 30.33 2.80
CA SER A 25 -2.23 29.56 4.05
C SER A 25 -2.79 28.15 3.91
N MET A 26 -3.90 27.96 3.17
CA MET A 26 -4.43 26.62 2.87
C MET A 26 -3.45 25.78 2.05
N LEU A 27 -2.84 26.35 1.02
CA LEU A 27 -1.79 25.68 0.22
C LEU A 27 -0.55 25.35 1.07
N GLY A 28 -0.15 26.27 1.96
CA GLY A 28 0.94 26.05 2.92
C GLY A 28 0.66 24.91 3.88
N LYS A 29 -0.56 24.84 4.45
CA LYS A 29 -1.00 23.72 5.30
C LYS A 29 -1.04 22.39 4.54
N GLY A 30 -1.33 22.42 3.24
CA GLY A 30 -1.26 21.24 2.37
C GLY A 30 0.16 20.75 2.10
N GLY A 31 1.21 21.49 2.48
CA GLY A 31 2.61 21.09 2.35
C GLY A 31 3.35 21.71 1.16
N LEU A 32 2.76 22.72 0.50
CA LEU A 32 3.47 23.52 -0.51
C LEU A 32 4.26 24.65 0.13
N ILE A 33 5.47 24.88 -0.38
CA ILE A 33 6.31 26.01 0.00
C ILE A 33 6.13 27.12 -1.02
N LYS A 34 5.87 28.34 -0.53
CA LYS A 34 5.81 29.54 -1.36
C LYS A 34 7.22 30.03 -1.67
N LEU A 35 7.55 30.14 -2.95
CA LEU A 35 8.78 30.75 -3.46
C LEU A 35 8.65 32.29 -3.48
N SER A 36 9.79 32.98 -3.47
CA SER A 36 9.85 34.46 -3.53
C SER A 36 9.21 35.05 -4.78
N SER A 37 9.10 34.26 -5.85
CA SER A 37 8.43 34.62 -7.11
C SER A 37 6.90 34.55 -7.06
N GLY A 38 6.31 34.14 -5.93
CA GLY A 38 4.87 33.88 -5.82
C GLY A 38 4.43 32.52 -6.36
N GLN A 39 5.37 31.70 -6.84
CA GLN A 39 5.16 30.30 -7.23
C GLN A 39 5.16 29.39 -6.00
N PHE A 40 4.64 28.17 -6.16
CA PHE A 40 4.65 27.15 -5.13
C PHE A 40 5.40 25.91 -5.63
N SER A 41 6.15 25.28 -4.73
CA SER A 41 6.81 24.00 -4.98
C SER A 41 6.60 23.06 -3.81
N ILE A 42 6.81 21.77 -4.04
CA ILE A 42 6.94 20.81 -2.94
C ILE A 42 8.32 20.99 -2.32
N ALA A 43 8.42 20.72 -1.02
CA ALA A 43 9.70 20.55 -0.34
C ALA A 43 10.40 19.29 -0.88
N ALA A 44 11.05 19.38 -2.03
CA ALA A 44 11.78 18.25 -2.61
C ALA A 44 13.13 18.08 -1.91
N GLU A 45 13.40 16.87 -1.41
CA GLU A 45 14.72 16.46 -0.87
C GLU A 45 15.73 16.12 -2.00
N SER A 46 15.31 16.10 -3.27
CA SER A 46 16.14 15.71 -4.42
C SER A 46 16.16 16.74 -5.56
N ASN A 47 17.36 17.00 -6.11
CA ASN A 47 17.70 18.09 -7.05
C ASN A 47 17.27 17.88 -8.52
N SER A 48 16.32 17.01 -8.85
CA SER A 48 15.90 16.76 -10.24
C SER A 48 14.60 17.52 -10.59
N ALA A 49 14.57 18.20 -11.74
CA ALA A 49 13.40 18.98 -12.17
C ALA A 49 12.20 18.10 -12.55
N GLU A 50 12.45 16.87 -13.02
CA GLU A 50 11.41 15.90 -13.40
C GLU A 50 10.70 15.32 -12.16
N ASP A 51 11.44 15.01 -11.09
CA ASP A 51 10.84 14.55 -9.82
C ASP A 51 9.94 15.61 -9.18
N ASN A 52 10.29 16.88 -9.34
CA ASN A 52 9.48 17.96 -8.76
C ASN A 52 8.14 18.12 -9.51
N SER A 53 8.13 17.92 -10.83
CA SER A 53 6.91 17.99 -11.64
C SER A 53 5.94 16.84 -11.37
N THR A 54 6.45 15.62 -11.28
CA THR A 54 5.65 14.43 -10.95
C THR A 54 5.19 14.45 -9.49
N GLY A 55 6.05 14.94 -8.58
CA GLY A 55 5.67 15.18 -7.18
C GLY A 55 4.52 16.18 -7.07
N LEU A 56 4.55 17.29 -7.83
CA LEU A 56 3.48 18.28 -7.81
C LEU A 56 2.15 17.69 -8.27
N ILE A 57 2.16 16.89 -9.34
CA ILE A 57 0.96 16.22 -9.84
C ILE A 57 0.44 15.20 -8.81
N GLU A 58 1.31 14.42 -8.17
CA GLU A 58 0.92 13.52 -7.08
C GLU A 58 0.30 14.29 -5.89
N TRP A 59 0.86 15.44 -5.53
CA TRP A 59 0.30 16.31 -4.49
C TRP A 59 -1.07 16.86 -4.90
N ILE A 60 -1.24 17.25 -6.17
CA ILE A 60 -2.53 17.70 -6.70
C ILE A 60 -3.55 16.56 -6.57
N ASN A 61 -3.21 15.36 -7.02
CA ASN A 61 -4.10 14.19 -6.96
C ASN A 61 -4.49 13.84 -5.53
N ARG A 62 -3.56 14.00 -4.58
CA ARG A 62 -3.83 13.73 -3.15
C ARG A 62 -4.69 14.80 -2.49
N ASN A 63 -4.63 16.05 -2.95
CA ASN A 63 -5.32 17.20 -2.35
C ASN A 63 -6.50 17.69 -3.21
N GLY A 64 -7.14 16.79 -3.98
CA GLY A 64 -8.23 17.13 -4.89
C GLY A 64 -9.37 17.93 -4.24
N GLU A 65 -9.74 17.62 -3.00
CA GLU A 65 -10.74 18.39 -2.23
C GLU A 65 -10.35 19.86 -2.02
N LEU A 66 -9.08 20.13 -1.70
CA LEU A 66 -8.56 21.49 -1.49
C LEU A 66 -8.57 22.28 -2.81
N LEU A 67 -8.37 21.57 -3.91
CA LEU A 67 -8.32 22.14 -5.25
C LEU A 67 -9.69 22.48 -5.85
N LYS A 68 -10.81 22.05 -5.24
CA LYS A 68 -12.16 22.50 -5.64
C LYS A 68 -12.35 24.02 -5.56
N HIS A 69 -11.55 24.69 -4.74
CA HIS A 69 -11.55 26.16 -4.59
C HIS A 69 -10.66 26.88 -5.62
N PHE A 70 -9.98 26.15 -6.50
CA PHE A 70 -9.01 26.69 -7.46
C PHE A 70 -9.32 26.25 -8.89
N GLU A 71 -9.08 27.14 -9.85
CA GLU A 71 -9.12 26.78 -11.28
C GLU A 71 -7.75 26.22 -11.69
N LEU A 72 -7.67 24.92 -11.97
CA LEU A 72 -6.44 24.27 -12.42
C LEU A 72 -6.25 24.46 -13.92
N LYS A 73 -5.21 25.20 -14.31
CA LYS A 73 -4.79 25.34 -15.72
C LYS A 73 -3.44 24.67 -15.93
N GLN A 74 -3.43 23.65 -16.77
CA GLN A 74 -2.21 22.99 -17.19
C GLN A 74 -1.68 23.67 -18.46
N SER A 75 -0.44 24.16 -18.43
CA SER A 75 0.20 24.81 -19.57
C SER A 75 1.45 24.04 -20.03
N LEU A 76 1.36 22.71 -20.06
CA LEU A 76 2.43 21.78 -20.47
C LEU A 76 2.28 21.29 -21.93
N GLY A 77 2.04 22.23 -22.85
CA GLY A 77 2.03 21.94 -24.29
C GLY A 77 0.92 20.96 -24.71
N LYS A 78 1.30 19.80 -25.30
CA LYS A 78 0.37 18.76 -25.80
C LYS A 78 0.02 17.69 -24.76
N LEU A 79 0.68 17.68 -23.60
CA LEU A 79 0.51 16.64 -22.59
C LEU A 79 -0.49 17.12 -21.53
N VAL A 80 -1.55 16.34 -21.32
CA VAL A 80 -2.55 16.59 -20.29
C VAL A 80 -2.35 15.55 -19.19
N TYR A 81 -1.96 16.01 -18.01
CA TYR A 81 -1.81 15.14 -16.85
C TYR A 81 -3.17 14.93 -16.19
N PHE A 82 -3.38 13.72 -15.68
CA PHE A 82 -4.53 13.36 -14.88
C PHE A 82 -4.39 13.99 -13.49
N THR A 83 -5.37 14.84 -13.14
CA THR A 83 -5.42 15.57 -11.87
C THR A 83 -6.57 15.13 -10.95
N GLY A 84 -7.15 13.95 -11.21
CA GLY A 84 -8.30 13.41 -10.48
C GLY A 84 -7.89 12.52 -9.30
N GLU A 85 -8.90 11.89 -8.68
CA GLU A 85 -8.65 10.96 -7.57
C GLU A 85 -8.15 9.61 -8.09
N ILE A 86 -7.13 9.08 -7.43
CA ILE A 86 -6.55 7.77 -7.74
C ILE A 86 -6.85 6.85 -6.57
N ASN A 87 -7.71 5.87 -6.81
CA ASN A 87 -8.10 4.86 -5.83
C ASN A 87 -7.62 3.48 -6.26
N LEU A 88 -7.28 2.63 -5.30
CA LEU A 88 -6.90 1.25 -5.55
C LEU A 88 -7.91 0.33 -4.89
N GLN A 89 -8.61 -0.46 -5.69
CA GLN A 89 -9.47 -1.54 -5.22
C GLN A 89 -8.66 -2.84 -5.23
N VAL A 90 -8.75 -3.58 -4.14
CA VAL A 90 -8.03 -4.84 -3.97
C VAL A 90 -9.00 -5.91 -3.51
N ASP A 91 -9.09 -6.97 -4.29
CA ASP A 91 -9.86 -8.16 -3.96
C ASP A 91 -8.90 -9.34 -3.79
N VAL A 92 -9.06 -10.10 -2.71
CA VAL A 92 -8.23 -11.28 -2.40
C VAL A 92 -9.07 -12.54 -2.54
N SER A 93 -8.60 -13.50 -3.33
CA SER A 93 -9.19 -14.83 -3.45
C SER A 93 -8.27 -15.88 -2.83
N ASP A 94 -8.70 -16.48 -1.73
CA ASP A 94 -7.91 -17.42 -0.95
C ASP A 94 -8.08 -18.88 -1.41
N LYS A 95 -6.98 -19.63 -1.45
CA LYS A 95 -6.93 -21.09 -1.62
C LYS A 95 -5.88 -21.66 -0.67
N ASN A 96 -6.05 -22.92 -0.26
CA ASN A 96 -5.24 -23.57 0.79
C ASN A 96 -3.71 -23.32 0.72
N ASP A 97 -3.13 -23.23 -0.48
CA ASP A 97 -1.68 -23.06 -0.66
C ASP A 97 -1.25 -21.73 -1.31
N TRP A 98 -2.20 -20.92 -1.80
CA TRP A 98 -1.92 -19.64 -2.47
C TRP A 98 -3.14 -18.72 -2.47
N PHE A 99 -2.91 -17.43 -2.60
CA PHE A 99 -3.96 -16.45 -2.83
C PHE A 99 -3.74 -15.72 -4.15
N ASP A 100 -4.85 -15.41 -4.83
CA ASP A 100 -4.88 -14.61 -6.04
C ASP A 100 -5.31 -13.18 -5.66
N LEU A 101 -4.45 -12.20 -5.92
CA LEU A 101 -4.74 -10.77 -5.75
C LEU A 101 -5.30 -10.20 -7.05
N HIS A 102 -6.49 -9.63 -6.97
CA HIS A 102 -7.15 -8.88 -8.02
C HIS A 102 -7.15 -7.40 -7.65
N CYS A 103 -6.13 -6.68 -8.10
CA CYS A 103 -6.01 -5.25 -7.85
C CYS A 103 -6.44 -4.45 -9.09
N ILE A 104 -7.30 -3.46 -8.90
CA ILE A 104 -7.78 -2.54 -9.94
C ILE A 104 -7.48 -1.11 -9.51
N ALA A 105 -6.65 -0.42 -10.28
CA ALA A 105 -6.43 1.02 -10.14
C ALA A 105 -7.56 1.78 -10.84
N CYS A 106 -8.26 2.61 -10.08
CA CYS A 106 -9.33 3.47 -10.55
C CYS A 106 -8.82 4.91 -10.66
N PHE A 107 -8.86 5.46 -11.88
CA PHE A 107 -8.57 6.86 -12.18
C PHE A 107 -9.88 7.50 -12.62
N ASP A 108 -10.61 8.10 -11.68
CA ASP A 108 -12.02 8.46 -11.84
C ASP A 108 -12.85 7.25 -12.35
N ASP A 109 -13.39 7.33 -13.57
CA ASP A 109 -14.19 6.28 -14.21
C ASP A 109 -13.35 5.20 -14.92
N ILE A 110 -12.05 5.42 -15.08
CA ILE A 110 -11.15 4.53 -15.81
C ILE A 110 -10.62 3.46 -14.87
N ARG A 111 -10.88 2.19 -15.20
CA ARG A 111 -10.42 1.03 -14.42
C ARG A 111 -9.28 0.31 -15.14
N ILE A 112 -8.12 0.24 -14.50
CA ILE A 112 -6.93 -0.40 -15.04
C ILE A 112 -6.51 -1.54 -14.12
N PRO A 113 -6.42 -2.79 -14.64
CA PRO A 113 -5.85 -3.89 -13.89
C PRO A 113 -4.42 -3.56 -13.46
N PHE A 114 -4.15 -3.66 -12.17
CA PHE A 114 -2.86 -3.30 -11.60
C PHE A 114 -1.70 -4.14 -12.15
N ALA A 115 -2.00 -5.36 -12.60
CA ALA A 115 -1.07 -6.24 -13.30
C ALA A 115 -0.44 -5.59 -14.55
N GLN A 116 -1.14 -4.68 -15.23
CA GLN A 116 -0.62 -3.94 -16.38
C GLN A 116 0.41 -2.88 -15.99
N LEU A 117 0.36 -2.38 -14.75
CA LEU A 117 1.30 -1.40 -14.21
C LEU A 117 2.62 -2.04 -13.75
N LYS A 118 2.74 -3.37 -13.81
CA LYS A 118 3.93 -4.12 -13.39
C LYS A 118 5.23 -3.53 -13.92
N GLU A 119 5.33 -3.32 -15.23
CA GLU A 119 6.57 -2.82 -15.85
C GLU A 119 6.89 -1.40 -15.43
N HIS A 120 5.87 -0.57 -15.16
CA HIS A 120 6.08 0.78 -14.68
C HIS A 120 6.61 0.77 -13.25
N ILE A 121 6.00 -0.05 -12.39
CA ILE A 121 6.37 -0.20 -10.99
C ILE A 121 7.79 -0.78 -10.84
N LEU A 122 8.11 -1.85 -11.55
CA LEU A 122 9.43 -2.49 -11.47
C LEU A 122 10.56 -1.63 -12.03
N ASN A 123 10.29 -0.81 -13.06
CA ASN A 123 11.30 0.07 -13.66
C ASN A 123 11.32 1.48 -13.02
N GLY A 124 10.51 1.73 -11.98
CA GLY A 124 10.42 3.06 -11.36
C GLY A 124 9.82 4.15 -12.27
N ARG A 125 9.13 3.78 -13.36
CA ARG A 125 8.48 4.74 -14.26
C ARG A 125 7.15 5.19 -13.68
N ARG A 126 7.11 6.43 -13.18
CA ARG A 126 5.94 7.01 -12.51
C ARG A 126 4.85 7.48 -13.44
N GLU A 127 5.15 7.68 -14.72
CA GLU A 127 4.18 8.13 -15.71
C GLU A 127 3.54 6.93 -16.43
N TYR A 128 2.22 6.95 -16.54
CA TYR A 128 1.44 5.95 -17.27
C TYR A 128 0.42 6.65 -18.19
N VAL A 129 0.35 6.22 -19.44
CA VAL A 129 -0.61 6.79 -20.41
C VAL A 129 -1.94 6.07 -20.26
N LEU A 130 -2.98 6.82 -19.88
CA LEU A 130 -4.34 6.33 -19.75
C LEU A 130 -4.97 6.06 -21.13
N PRO A 131 -6.01 5.21 -21.22
CA PRO A 131 -6.71 4.91 -22.48
C PRO A 131 -7.32 6.13 -23.18
N ASP A 132 -7.57 7.20 -22.45
CA ASP A 132 -8.08 8.48 -22.96
C ASP A 132 -6.98 9.43 -23.46
N GLY A 133 -5.71 9.03 -23.36
CA GLY A 133 -4.54 9.79 -23.78
C GLY A 133 -3.96 10.74 -22.71
N ARG A 134 -4.56 10.84 -21.52
CA ARG A 134 -3.99 11.60 -20.39
C ARG A 134 -2.82 10.84 -19.76
N ILE A 135 -1.89 11.56 -19.13
CA ILE A 135 -0.79 10.96 -18.37
C ILE A 135 -1.15 10.92 -16.89
N ALA A 136 -1.29 9.72 -16.33
CA ALA A 136 -1.40 9.52 -14.90
C ALA A 136 -0.02 9.43 -14.25
N VAL A 137 0.18 10.19 -13.18
CA VAL A 137 1.33 10.01 -12.30
C VAL A 137 0.94 9.02 -11.21
N LEU A 138 1.58 7.86 -11.24
CA LEU A 138 1.36 6.79 -10.28
C LEU A 138 1.87 7.21 -8.88
N PRO A 139 1.08 6.98 -7.82
CA PRO A 139 1.49 7.26 -6.45
C PRO A 139 2.81 6.59 -6.10
N SER A 140 3.75 7.32 -5.51
CA SER A 140 5.04 6.81 -5.05
C SER A 140 4.87 5.64 -4.07
N VAL A 141 3.83 5.72 -3.25
CA VAL A 141 3.43 4.68 -2.30
C VAL A 141 3.22 3.32 -3.00
N TRP A 142 2.75 3.29 -4.25
CA TRP A 142 2.55 2.03 -4.97
C TRP A 142 3.85 1.31 -5.27
N PHE A 143 4.92 2.06 -5.56
CA PHE A 143 6.24 1.50 -5.83
C PHE A 143 6.81 0.85 -4.58
N SER A 144 6.70 1.50 -3.43
CA SER A 144 7.19 0.91 -2.17
C SER A 144 6.31 -0.24 -1.68
N ARG A 145 4.98 -0.12 -1.80
CA ARG A 145 4.03 -1.10 -1.25
C ARG A 145 3.90 -2.37 -2.06
N PHE A 146 4.02 -2.29 -3.39
CA PHE A 146 3.68 -3.41 -4.27
C PHE A 146 4.87 -3.96 -5.06
N ASP A 147 6.08 -3.39 -4.94
CA ASP A 147 7.29 -3.95 -5.56
C ASP A 147 7.53 -5.41 -5.12
N GLU A 148 7.43 -5.70 -3.83
CA GLU A 148 7.58 -7.07 -3.31
C GLU A 148 6.56 -8.03 -3.95
N MET A 149 5.30 -7.63 -4.05
CA MET A 149 4.24 -8.42 -4.70
C MET A 149 4.59 -8.78 -6.14
N PHE A 150 5.13 -7.83 -6.92
CA PHE A 150 5.49 -8.10 -8.33
C PHE A 150 6.77 -8.93 -8.50
N ARG A 151 7.69 -8.87 -7.54
CA ARG A 151 8.93 -9.66 -7.56
C ARG A 151 8.70 -11.13 -7.20
N PHE A 152 7.84 -11.39 -6.22
CA PHE A 152 7.59 -12.75 -5.72
C PHE A 152 6.33 -13.40 -6.30
N GLY A 153 5.40 -12.60 -6.83
CA GLY A 153 4.14 -13.08 -7.38
C GLY A 153 4.23 -13.56 -8.83
N LYS A 154 3.50 -14.62 -9.15
CA LYS A 154 3.24 -15.02 -10.54
C LYS A 154 2.14 -14.12 -11.10
N VAL A 155 2.54 -13.15 -11.91
CA VAL A 155 1.63 -12.20 -12.54
C VAL A 155 0.94 -12.84 -13.74
N SER A 156 -0.37 -12.89 -13.70
CA SER A 156 -1.26 -13.18 -14.83
C SER A 156 -1.83 -11.87 -15.39
N SER A 157 -2.55 -11.93 -16.52
CA SER A 157 -3.09 -10.74 -17.18
C SER A 157 -3.97 -9.85 -16.29
N ASN A 158 -4.67 -10.42 -15.31
CA ASN A 158 -5.61 -9.70 -14.44
C ASN A 158 -5.47 -10.02 -12.95
N SER A 159 -4.47 -10.78 -12.56
CA SER A 159 -4.26 -11.19 -11.17
C SER A 159 -2.81 -11.46 -10.86
N ILE A 160 -2.46 -11.40 -9.58
CA ILE A 160 -1.12 -11.69 -9.10
C ILE A 160 -1.25 -12.82 -8.07
N ARG A 161 -0.68 -13.98 -8.40
CA ARG A 161 -0.69 -15.13 -7.51
C ARG A 161 0.51 -15.11 -6.59
N LEU A 162 0.28 -15.18 -5.28
CA LEU A 162 1.31 -15.26 -4.25
C LEU A 162 1.11 -16.51 -3.39
N GLN A 163 2.21 -17.06 -2.88
CA GLN A 163 2.14 -18.12 -1.87
C GLN A 163 1.72 -17.52 -0.51
N ASN A 164 1.06 -18.33 0.33
CA ASN A 164 0.56 -17.91 1.64
C ASN A 164 1.65 -17.39 2.60
N THR A 165 2.92 -17.67 2.30
CA THR A 165 4.09 -17.11 3.00
C THR A 165 4.18 -15.58 2.93
N HIS A 166 3.54 -14.93 1.95
CA HIS A 166 3.50 -13.47 1.79
C HIS A 166 2.30 -12.81 2.49
N PHE A 167 1.92 -13.28 3.68
CA PHE A 167 0.77 -12.76 4.45
C PHE A 167 0.82 -11.23 4.68
N ARG A 168 2.00 -10.60 4.79
CA ARG A 168 2.09 -9.13 4.92
C ARG A 168 1.50 -8.40 3.71
N VAL A 169 1.62 -8.99 2.52
CA VAL A 169 1.02 -8.45 1.29
C VAL A 169 -0.49 -8.68 1.31
N LYS A 170 -0.94 -9.84 1.81
CA LYS A 170 -2.37 -10.15 2.00
C LYS A 170 -3.03 -9.20 3.00
N GLU A 171 -2.43 -8.99 4.16
CA GLU A 171 -2.91 -8.07 5.19
C GLU A 171 -2.93 -6.62 4.68
N LEU A 172 -1.89 -6.20 3.97
CA LEU A 172 -1.85 -4.89 3.33
C LEU A 172 -2.95 -4.73 2.26
N ALA A 173 -3.21 -5.78 1.50
CA ALA A 173 -4.25 -5.83 0.47
C ALA A 173 -5.65 -5.76 1.09
N GLU A 174 -5.91 -6.51 2.16
CA GLU A 174 -7.22 -6.58 2.83
C GLU A 174 -7.49 -5.33 3.69
N ASN A 175 -6.48 -4.83 4.40
CA ASN A 175 -6.67 -3.77 5.41
C ASN A 175 -6.21 -2.38 4.95
N GLY A 176 -5.60 -2.26 3.76
CA GLY A 176 -5.10 -0.98 3.21
C GLY A 176 -3.90 -0.37 3.97
N SER A 177 -3.49 -0.99 5.07
CA SER A 177 -2.36 -0.63 5.93
C SER A 177 -1.73 -1.91 6.48
N PHE A 178 -0.43 -1.86 6.75
CA PHE A 178 0.17 -2.84 7.64
C PHE A 178 -0.40 -2.58 9.03
N SER A 179 -1.29 -3.43 9.53
CA SER A 179 -1.52 -3.47 10.97
C SER A 179 -0.19 -3.89 11.60
N GLU A 180 0.25 -3.17 12.63
CA GLU A 180 1.18 -3.79 13.58
C GLU A 180 0.43 -4.99 14.13
N VAL A 181 0.77 -6.17 13.61
CA VAL A 181 0.25 -7.44 14.06
C VAL A 181 0.31 -7.41 15.58
N LYS A 182 -0.86 -7.35 16.23
CA LYS A 182 -1.00 -7.54 17.69
C LYS A 182 -0.67 -9.00 17.99
N THR A 183 0.62 -9.28 17.91
CA THR A 183 1.20 -10.62 17.98
C THR A 183 0.98 -11.19 19.39
N GLY A 184 0.89 -10.32 20.41
CA GLY A 184 0.87 -10.70 21.82
C GLY A 184 -0.32 -11.53 22.30
N GLU A 185 -1.53 -11.34 21.78
CA GLU A 185 -2.73 -12.00 22.34
C GLU A 185 -2.95 -13.41 21.79
N ARG A 186 -2.67 -13.65 20.50
CA ARG A 186 -2.73 -14.99 19.88
C ARG A 186 -1.49 -15.85 20.20
N LEU A 187 -0.34 -15.24 20.48
CA LEU A 187 0.87 -15.95 20.90
C LEU A 187 0.71 -16.76 22.19
N LEU A 188 -0.31 -16.49 23.00
CA LEU A 188 -0.46 -17.08 24.34
C LEU A 188 -1.49 -18.21 24.40
N SER A 189 -2.25 -18.45 23.33
CA SER A 189 -3.39 -19.39 23.35
C SER A 189 -3.10 -20.78 22.79
N VAL A 190 -1.87 -21.07 22.35
CA VAL A 190 -1.51 -22.41 21.84
C VAL A 190 -1.12 -23.31 23.01
N ASP A 191 -1.90 -24.39 23.18
CA ASP A 191 -1.65 -25.42 24.18
C ASP A 191 -0.48 -26.33 23.78
N LEU A 192 0.19 -26.88 24.79
CA LEU A 192 1.27 -27.83 24.57
C LEU A 192 0.71 -29.18 24.09
N PRO A 193 1.37 -29.85 23.13
CA PRO A 193 0.91 -31.15 22.66
C PRO A 193 0.93 -32.19 23.79
N PRO A 194 -0.15 -32.96 24.00
CA PRO A 194 -0.26 -33.91 25.12
C PRO A 194 0.74 -35.07 25.04
N SER A 195 1.26 -35.36 23.84
CA SER A 195 2.29 -36.37 23.59
C SER A 195 3.71 -35.94 23.99
N LEU A 196 3.88 -34.70 24.46
CA LEU A 196 5.17 -34.16 24.85
C LEU A 196 5.62 -34.78 26.19
N ASN A 197 6.58 -35.70 26.13
CA ASN A 197 7.19 -36.29 27.32
C ASN A 197 8.37 -35.45 27.85
N ALA A 198 8.12 -34.16 28.10
CA ALA A 198 9.09 -33.21 28.65
C ALA A 198 8.38 -32.02 29.30
N THR A 199 9.04 -31.38 30.27
CA THR A 199 8.56 -30.12 30.87
C THR A 199 9.32 -28.95 30.27
N LEU A 200 8.62 -28.06 29.55
CA LEU A 200 9.22 -26.82 29.05
C LEU A 200 9.36 -25.80 30.18
N ARG A 201 10.39 -24.95 30.07
CA ARG A 201 10.47 -23.73 30.88
C ARG A 201 9.59 -22.63 30.26
N PRO A 202 9.14 -21.62 31.01
CA PRO A 202 8.24 -20.59 30.49
C PRO A 202 8.73 -19.90 29.20
N TYR A 203 10.03 -19.62 29.09
CA TYR A 203 10.59 -19.02 27.87
C TYR A 203 10.59 -20.00 26.67
N GLN A 204 10.72 -21.30 26.92
CA GLN A 204 10.65 -22.32 25.87
C GLN A 204 9.22 -22.51 25.39
N GLU A 205 8.23 -22.41 26.29
CA GLU A 205 6.83 -22.38 25.90
C GLU A 205 6.56 -21.18 25.00
N ASN A 206 7.04 -19.99 25.37
CA ASN A 206 6.90 -18.79 24.54
C ASN A 206 7.58 -18.95 23.17
N GLY A 207 8.78 -19.55 23.13
CA GLY A 207 9.46 -19.85 21.87
C GLY A 207 8.69 -20.86 21.00
N PHE A 208 8.12 -21.90 21.61
CA PHE A 208 7.21 -22.83 20.93
C PHE A 208 5.96 -22.13 20.39
N ARG A 209 5.24 -21.37 21.22
CA ARG A 209 3.99 -20.69 20.80
C ARG A 209 4.26 -19.66 19.71
N TRP A 210 5.43 -19.01 19.75
CA TRP A 210 5.89 -18.14 18.67
C TRP A 210 6.14 -18.90 17.37
N LEU A 211 6.81 -20.05 17.42
CA LEU A 211 7.00 -20.89 16.24
C LEU A 211 5.68 -21.46 15.71
N ALA A 212 4.75 -21.85 16.57
CA ALA A 212 3.42 -22.34 16.20
C ALA A 212 2.62 -21.22 15.51
N TYR A 213 2.60 -20.02 16.10
CA TYR A 213 2.02 -18.83 15.48
C TYR A 213 2.64 -18.55 14.10
N LEU A 214 3.97 -18.63 13.97
CA LEU A 214 4.62 -18.44 12.68
C LEU A 214 4.14 -19.47 11.66
N GLN A 215 4.09 -20.74 12.05
CA GLN A 215 3.65 -21.82 11.16
C GLN A 215 2.17 -21.70 10.77
N GLU A 216 1.26 -21.43 11.71
CA GLU A 216 -0.17 -21.26 11.45
C GLU A 216 -0.46 -20.15 10.43
N ASN A 217 0.38 -19.12 10.43
CA ASN A 217 0.26 -17.97 9.53
C ASN A 217 1.18 -18.08 8.29
N GLY A 218 1.76 -19.26 8.03
CA GLY A 218 2.58 -19.53 6.85
C GLY A 218 3.94 -18.83 6.84
N PHE A 219 4.40 -18.29 7.97
CA PHE A 219 5.69 -17.61 8.08
C PHE A 219 6.85 -18.59 8.25
N GLY A 220 8.03 -18.18 7.78
CA GLY A 220 9.31 -18.74 8.19
C GLY A 220 9.84 -18.00 9.43
N GLY A 221 10.50 -18.72 10.34
CA GLY A 221 11.10 -18.14 11.55
C GLY A 221 12.52 -18.62 11.75
N CYS A 222 13.40 -17.72 12.19
CA CYS A 222 14.73 -18.10 12.70
C CYS A 222 14.70 -18.03 14.23
N LEU A 223 14.78 -19.18 14.89
CA LEU A 223 14.89 -19.24 16.34
C LEU A 223 16.33 -18.95 16.77
N ALA A 224 16.64 -17.67 16.97
CA ALA A 224 17.98 -17.16 17.26
C ALA A 224 18.27 -16.95 18.77
N ASP A 225 17.58 -17.69 19.65
CA ASP A 225 17.88 -17.73 21.09
C ASP A 225 19.36 -18.07 21.35
N ASP A 226 19.92 -17.63 22.49
CA ASP A 226 21.26 -18.03 22.94
C ASP A 226 21.49 -19.55 22.92
N MET A 227 22.75 -19.94 22.76
CA MET A 227 23.15 -21.35 22.75
C MET A 227 22.75 -22.05 24.06
N ARG A 228 22.31 -23.31 23.98
CA ARG A 228 21.90 -24.16 25.12
C ARG A 228 20.55 -23.82 25.80
N LEU A 229 19.76 -22.89 25.25
CA LEU A 229 18.38 -22.61 25.72
C LEU A 229 17.33 -23.67 25.31
N GLY A 230 17.73 -24.76 24.65
CA GLY A 230 16.81 -25.86 24.32
C GLY A 230 15.95 -25.62 23.07
N LYS A 231 16.51 -24.93 22.05
CA LYS A 231 15.89 -24.76 20.72
C LYS A 231 15.42 -26.07 20.08
N THR A 232 16.17 -27.16 20.30
CA THR A 232 15.79 -28.50 19.83
C THR A 232 14.50 -28.97 20.49
N LEU A 233 14.33 -28.76 21.79
CA LEU A 233 13.10 -29.13 22.52
C LEU A 233 11.91 -28.30 22.02
N GLN A 234 12.10 -26.99 21.81
CA GLN A 234 11.06 -26.12 21.23
C GLN A 234 10.66 -26.58 19.82
N THR A 235 11.63 -26.96 18.99
CA THR A 235 11.40 -27.47 17.63
C THR A 235 10.68 -28.82 17.64
N ILE A 236 11.09 -29.75 18.51
CA ILE A 236 10.39 -31.04 18.69
C ILE A 236 8.95 -30.80 19.14
N THR A 237 8.73 -29.87 20.06
CA THR A 237 7.38 -29.49 20.54
C THR A 237 6.53 -28.97 19.39
N LEU A 238 7.08 -28.11 18.52
CA LEU A 238 6.41 -27.67 17.29
C LEU A 238 6.05 -28.85 16.39
N LEU A 239 6.99 -29.77 16.14
CA LEU A 239 6.72 -30.94 15.29
C LEU A 239 5.61 -31.82 15.89
N LEU A 240 5.65 -32.10 17.19
CA LEU A 240 4.59 -32.85 17.85
C LEU A 240 3.23 -32.16 17.69
N TYR A 241 3.17 -30.85 17.87
CA TYR A 241 1.97 -30.05 17.64
C TYR A 241 1.43 -30.23 16.20
N LEU A 242 2.29 -30.13 15.17
CA LEU A 242 1.87 -30.23 13.77
C LEU A 242 1.46 -31.63 13.29
N TYR A 243 2.06 -32.67 13.86
CA TYR A 243 1.89 -34.04 13.38
C TYR A 243 0.90 -34.87 14.20
N VAL A 244 0.62 -34.50 15.45
CA VAL A 244 -0.40 -35.17 16.27
C VAL A 244 -1.81 -34.74 15.85
N ASP A 245 -2.01 -33.47 15.52
CA ASP A 245 -3.32 -32.93 15.08
C ASP A 245 -3.79 -33.53 13.73
N LYS A 246 -2.85 -33.94 12.87
CA LYS A 246 -3.17 -34.60 11.59
C LYS A 246 -3.62 -36.05 11.74
N SER A 247 -3.19 -36.74 12.78
CA SER A 247 -3.56 -38.15 13.00
C SER A 247 -4.99 -38.37 13.49
N GLU A 248 -5.64 -37.35 14.07
CA GLU A 248 -7.05 -37.42 14.44
C GLU A 248 -8.00 -37.05 13.29
N THR A 249 -7.53 -36.29 12.28
CA THR A 249 -8.37 -35.83 11.17
C THR A 249 -8.48 -36.85 10.02
N ASP A 250 -7.50 -37.76 9.85
CA ASP A 250 -7.50 -38.79 8.78
C ASP A 250 -8.09 -40.15 9.20
N GLY A 251 -8.58 -40.29 10.44
CA GLY A 251 -9.20 -41.52 10.95
C GLY A 251 -10.72 -41.60 10.81
N GLY A 252 -11.37 -40.55 10.30
CA GLY A 252 -12.83 -40.36 10.29
C GLY A 252 -13.50 -40.46 8.92
N SER A 253 -13.01 -41.28 7.99
CA SER A 253 -13.76 -41.61 6.76
C SER A 253 -13.34 -42.94 6.15
N MET A 254 -13.50 -44.03 6.89
CA MET A 254 -13.70 -45.36 6.32
C MET A 254 -14.51 -46.22 7.31
N LEU A 255 -15.83 -46.01 7.32
CA LEU A 255 -16.84 -47.06 7.47
C LEU A 255 -18.05 -46.69 6.62
#